data_AF-A0A3B0PS66-F1
#
_entry.id   AF-A0A3B0PS66-F1
#
_cell.length_a   1.000
_cell.length_b   1.000
_cell.length_c   1.000
_cell.angle_alpha   90.00
_cell.angle_beta   90.00
_cell.angle_gamma   90.00
#
_symmetry.space_group_name_H-M   'P 1'
#
loop_
_entity.id
_entity.type
_entity.pdbx_description
1 polymer ?
#
loop_
_entity_poly.entity_id
_entity_poly.type
_entity_poly.pdbx_seq_one_letter_code
_entity_poly.pdbx_strand_id
1 'polypeptide(L)' 'MNLGVDLVTISRFKNKNKEFIERLLSEEEFVEFNKLDNEESKELFLARSW' A
#
# COMPACT_ATOMS: atom_id res chain seq x y z
N MET A 1 -26.35 3.80 -8.47
CA MET A 1 -25.17 3.76 -7.58
C MET A 1 -24.55 2.39 -7.77
N ASN A 2 -23.39 2.30 -8.41
CA ASN A 2 -22.71 1.02 -8.61
C ASN A 2 -21.64 0.88 -7.53
N LEU A 3 -21.74 -0.16 -6.72
CA LEU A 3 -20.76 -0.48 -5.68
C LEU A 3 -19.72 -1.42 -6.29
N GLY A 4 -18.45 -1.00 -6.23
CA GLY A 4 -17.30 -1.84 -6.55
C GLY A 4 -16.64 -2.34 -5.27
N VAL A 5 -16.25 -3.62 -5.25
CA VAL A 5 -15.48 -4.22 -4.17
C VAL A 5 -14.26 -4.88 -4.79
N ASP A 6 -13.09 -4.68 -4.21
CA ASP A 6 -11.87 -5.42 -4.55
C ASP A 6 -11.42 -6.28 -3.36
N LEU A 7 -10.79 -7.41 -3.68
CA LEU A 7 -10.25 -8.34 -2.68
C LEU A 7 -8.81 -8.70 -3.06
N VAL A 8 -7.88 -8.40 -2.15
CA VAL A 8 -6.46 -8.68 -2.32
C VAL A 8 -5.88 -9.42 -1.12
N THR A 9 -4.83 -10.19 -1.35
CA THR A 9 -4.01 -10.80 -0.30
C THR A 9 -2.88 -9.85 0.11
N ILE A 10 -2.72 -9.61 1.41
CA ILE A 10 -1.67 -8.72 1.98
C ILE A 10 -0.28 -9.14 1.51
N SER A 11 -0.03 -10.45 1.44
CA SER A 11 1.25 -11.01 0.97
C SER A 11 1.64 -10.59 -0.44
N ARG A 12 0.69 -10.13 -1.28
CA ARG A 12 0.97 -9.55 -2.60
C ARG A 12 1.89 -8.34 -2.49
N PHE A 13 1.86 -7.62 -1.37
CA PHE A 13 2.58 -6.36 -1.12
C PHE A 13 3.94 -6.56 -0.42
N LYS A 14 4.36 -7.81 -0.20
CA LYS A 14 5.70 -8.12 0.29
C LYS A 14 6.79 -7.64 -0.65
N ASN A 15 7.84 -7.04 -0.09
CA ASN A 15 9.07 -6.67 -0.78
C ASN A 15 8.83 -5.85 -2.07
N LYS A 16 7.84 -4.96 -2.08
CA LYS A 16 7.61 -4.07 -3.23
C LYS A 16 8.75 -3.09 -3.37
N ASN A 17 9.14 -2.85 -4.62
CA ASN A 17 10.18 -1.87 -4.92
C ASN A 17 9.62 -0.44 -4.79
N LYS A 18 10.53 0.51 -4.64
CA LYS A 18 10.19 1.93 -4.49
C LYS A 18 9.35 2.47 -5.66
N GLU A 19 9.69 2.10 -6.90
CA GLU A 19 8.95 2.49 -8.10
C GLU A 19 7.49 2.01 -8.12
N PHE A 20 7.20 0.85 -7.52
CA PHE A 20 5.81 0.41 -7.36
C PHE A 20 5.08 1.27 -6.33
N ILE A 21 5.72 1.52 -5.19
CA ILE A 21 5.14 2.27 -4.08
C ILE A 21 4.84 3.71 -4.50
N GLU A 22 5.78 4.37 -5.19
CA GLU A 22 5.61 5.75 -5.69
C GLU A 22 4.54 5.88 -6.79
N ARG A 23 4.22 4.79 -7.50
CA ARG A 23 3.11 4.78 -8.47
C ARG A 23 1.76 4.54 -7.83
N LEU A 24 1.74 3.85 -6.68
CA LEU A 24 0.51 3.50 -5.97
C LEU A 24 0.07 4.64 -5.04
N LEU A 25 1.02 5.23 -4.31
CA LEU A 25 0.76 6.21 -3.27
C LEU A 25 0.91 7.64 -3.80
N SER A 26 0.07 8.54 -3.31
CA SER A 26 0.32 9.98 -3.39
C SER A 26 1.55 10.39 -2.58
N GLU A 27 2.07 11.61 -2.79
CA GLU A 27 3.21 12.12 -2.03
C GLU A 27 2.94 12.16 -0.51
N GLU A 28 1.72 12.50 -0.10
CA GLU A 28 1.30 12.55 1.30
C GLU A 28 1.26 11.14 1.91
N GLU A 29 0.65 10.18 1.21
CA GLU A 29 0.62 8.78 1.63
C GLU A 29 2.02 8.17 1.68
N PHE A 30 2.91 8.55 0.77
CA PHE A 30 4.29 8.11 0.79
C PHE A 30 5.04 8.61 2.03
N VAL A 31 4.78 9.84 2.46
CA VAL A 31 5.32 10.37 3.72
C VAL A 31 4.81 9.57 4.92
N GLU A 32 3.51 9.25 4.99
CA GLU A 32 2.96 8.41 6.06
C GLU A 32 3.51 6.97 6.02
N PHE A 33 3.62 6.39 4.84
CA PHE A 33 4.19 5.07 4.62
C PHE A 33 5.63 4.98 5.15
N ASN A 34 6.43 6.02 4.95
CA ASN A 34 7.81 6.08 5.42
C ASN A 34 7.94 6.22 6.95
N LYS A 35 6.87 6.60 7.67
CA LYS A 35 6.84 6.64 9.14
C LYS A 35 6.57 5.27 9.76
N LEU A 36 6.25 4.25 8.96
CA LEU A 36 5.96 2.91 9.44
C LEU A 36 7.26 2.14 9.69
N ASP A 37 7.44 1.66 10.93
CA ASP A 37 8.69 1.00 11.34
C ASP A 37 8.73 -0.51 11.08
N ASN A 38 7.60 -1.12 10.75
CA ASN A 38 7.51 -2.58 10.55
C ASN A 38 6.93 -2.92 9.17
N GLU A 39 7.46 -3.99 8.58
CA GLU A 39 7.09 -4.42 7.23
C GLU A 39 5.63 -4.88 7.13
N GLU A 40 5.07 -5.50 8.18
CA GLU A 40 3.68 -5.92 8.18
C GLU A 40 2.72 -4.71 8.05
N SER A 41 3.00 -3.62 8.77
CA SER A 41 2.21 -2.39 8.70
C SER A 41 2.36 -1.71 7.35
N LYS A 42 3.55 -1.76 6.74
CA LYS A 42 3.76 -1.30 5.37
C LYS A 42 2.98 -2.12 4.36
N GLU A 43 3.03 -3.44 4.45
CA GLU A 43 2.26 -4.36 3.60
C GLU A 43 0.75 -4.09 3.72
N LEU A 44 0.25 -3.91 4.95
CA LEU A 44 -1.14 -3.56 5.23
C LEU A 44 -1.54 -2.19 4.66
N PHE A 45 -0.64 -1.20 4.73
CA PHE A 45 -0.87 0.12 4.17
C PHE A 45 -1.05 0.04 2.65
N LEU A 46 -0.12 -0.64 1.97
CA LEU A 46 -0.19 -0.81 0.51
C LEU A 46 -1.42 -1.62 0.09
N ALA A 47 -1.85 -2.60 0.88
CA ALA A 47 -3.04 -3.39 0.59
C ALA A 47 -4.35 -2.59 0.73
N ARG A 48 -4.37 -1.51 1.53
CA ARG A 48 -5.54 -0.63 1.69
C ARG A 48 -5.60 0.47 0.64
N SER A 49 -4.45 0.93 0.16
CA SER A 49 -4.36 1.95 -0.89
C SER A 49 -4.49 1.38 -2.31
N TRP A 50 -4.40 0.05 -2.45
CA TRP A 50 -4.68 -0.67 -3.70
C TRP A 50 -6.16 -0.67 -4.04
#